data_AF-A0AAN6X1Y7-F1
#
_entry.id   AF-A0AAN6X1Y7-F1
#
_cell.length_a   1.000
_cell.length_b   1.000
_cell.length_c   1.000
_cell.angle_alpha   90.00
_cell.angle_beta   90.00
_cell.angle_gamma   90.00
#
_symmetry.space_group_name_H-M   'P 1'
#
loop_
_entity.id
_entity.type
_entity.pdbx_description
1 polymer ?
#
loop_
_entity_poly.entity_id
_entity_poly.type
_entity_poly.pdbx_seq_one_letter_code
_entity_poly.pdbx_strand_id
1 'polypeptide(L)'
;MPRHARHVPQPDDPELNLVEVEVGSEPGLYYIPVANLSHSTTWQHLRAFAAQVCEVDYASVYNPTAGFVRVKGYENFRKAFDHLNGGVLHGRAIMAFDGNEKSSIWVKLRPDDYHAKRIAQGKKGRAVLGKT
;
A
#
# COMPACT_ATOMS: atom_id res chain seq x y z
N MET A 1 -25.25 -13.28 12.01
CA MET A 1 -25.42 -11.83 11.78
C MET A 1 -24.05 -11.21 11.51
N PRO A 2 -23.70 -10.80 10.28
CA PRO A 2 -22.41 -10.17 10.03
C PRO A 2 -22.47 -8.72 10.53
N ARG A 3 -21.53 -8.35 11.40
CA ARG A 3 -21.41 -6.98 11.92
C ARG A 3 -21.18 -6.02 10.76
N HIS A 4 -21.99 -4.97 10.74
CA HIS A 4 -21.96 -3.88 9.76
C HIS A 4 -20.53 -3.40 9.46
N ALA A 5 -20.27 -3.21 8.17
CA ALA A 5 -19.07 -2.57 7.64
C ALA A 5 -18.85 -1.25 8.37
N ARG A 6 -17.66 -1.05 8.94
CA ARG A 6 -17.28 0.25 9.49
C ARG A 6 -17.13 1.24 8.33
N HIS A 7 -17.73 2.40 8.55
CA HIS A 7 -17.84 3.58 7.71
C HIS A 7 -16.59 3.90 6.86
N VAL A 8 -16.83 4.25 5.59
CA VAL A 8 -15.87 4.70 4.58
C VAL A 8 -15.76 6.22 4.63
N PRO A 9 -14.55 6.81 4.67
CA PRO A 9 -14.38 8.19 4.26
C PRO A 9 -13.49 8.31 3.01
N GLN A 10 -14.01 9.01 2.00
CA GLN A 10 -13.27 9.94 1.13
C GLN A 10 -14.26 11.07 0.79
N PRO A 11 -13.90 12.35 0.94
CA PRO A 11 -13.19 13.04 -0.14
C PRO A 11 -12.00 13.94 0.26
N ASP A 12 -11.75 14.13 1.55
CA ASP A 12 -10.69 15.01 2.07
C ASP A 12 -10.07 14.36 3.31
N ASP A 13 -9.14 13.40 3.13
CA ASP A 13 -8.45 12.70 4.24
C ASP A 13 -7.29 13.60 4.74
N PRO A 14 -7.50 14.49 5.75
CA PRO A 14 -6.58 15.57 6.07
C PRO A 14 -5.40 15.10 6.94
N GLU A 15 -5.37 13.82 7.30
CA GLU A 15 -4.42 13.26 8.27
C GLU A 15 -3.35 12.37 7.62
N LEU A 16 -3.22 12.35 6.29
CA LEU A 16 -2.14 11.60 5.67
C LEU A 16 -0.78 12.29 5.92
N ASN A 17 0.06 11.64 6.73
CA ASN A 17 1.44 12.06 6.94
C ASN A 17 2.31 11.55 5.80
N LEU A 18 3.15 12.44 5.27
CA LEU A 18 4.25 12.03 4.39
C LEU A 18 5.35 11.42 5.27
N VAL A 19 5.61 10.14 5.08
CA VAL A 19 6.52 9.35 5.90
C VAL A 19 7.57 8.71 5.00
N GLU A 20 8.84 8.86 5.36
CA GLU A 20 9.92 8.10 4.76
C GLU A 20 9.90 6.68 5.32
N VAL A 21 9.85 5.69 4.43
CA VAL A 21 9.96 4.27 4.77
C VAL A 21 11.29 3.75 4.27
N GLU A 22 11.94 2.94 5.09
CA GLU A 22 13.22 2.29 4.79
C GLU A 22 13.14 1.39 3.54
N VAL A 23 14.31 1.00 3.03
CA VAL A 23 14.44 -0.04 1.99
C VAL A 23 13.67 -1.29 2.42
N GLY A 24 12.78 -1.81 1.58
CA GLY A 24 11.83 -2.85 1.96
C GLY A 24 12.47 -4.18 2.40
N SER A 25 13.72 -4.45 1.98
CA SER A 25 14.49 -5.63 2.41
C SER A 25 14.91 -5.60 3.87
N GLU A 26 15.06 -4.43 4.50
CA GLU A 26 15.41 -4.34 5.92
C GLU A 26 14.26 -4.75 6.86
N PRO A 27 13.03 -4.19 6.74
CA PRO A 27 11.90 -4.58 7.56
C PRO A 27 11.18 -5.84 7.04
N GLY A 28 11.51 -6.30 5.82
CA GLY A 28 10.76 -7.31 5.07
C GLY A 28 9.37 -6.84 4.65
N LEU A 29 9.17 -5.52 4.55
CA LEU A 29 7.89 -4.85 4.34
C LEU A 29 8.07 -3.85 3.20
N TYR A 30 7.38 -4.09 2.09
CA TYR A 30 7.56 -3.35 0.86
C TYR A 30 6.33 -2.49 0.57
N TYR A 31 6.60 -1.26 0.16
CA TYR A 31 5.60 -0.29 -0.27
C TYR A 31 5.76 -0.09 -1.78
N ILE A 32 4.68 -0.32 -2.53
CA ILE A 32 4.63 -0.17 -3.99
C ILE A 32 3.74 1.04 -4.29
N PRO A 33 4.31 2.25 -4.50
CA PRO A 33 3.54 3.39 -4.95
C PRO A 33 2.89 3.11 -6.31
N VAL A 34 1.67 3.59 -6.47
CA VAL A 34 0.92 3.50 -7.71
C VAL A 34 0.35 4.85 -8.10
N ALA A 35 0.23 5.07 -9.40
CA ALA A 35 -0.39 6.24 -10.01
C ALA A 35 -1.31 5.82 -11.16
N ASN A 36 -1.98 6.80 -11.77
CA ASN A 36 -2.91 6.64 -12.88
C ASN A 36 -4.20 5.88 -12.55
N LEU A 37 -4.56 5.80 -11.26
CA LEU A 37 -5.80 5.17 -10.83
C LEU A 37 -7.02 5.93 -11.39
N SER A 38 -8.16 5.25 -11.54
CA SER A 38 -9.41 5.93 -11.83
C SER A 38 -9.83 6.78 -10.63
N HIS A 39 -10.48 7.92 -10.86
CA HIS A 39 -11.10 8.70 -9.79
C HIS A 39 -12.13 7.91 -8.97
N SER A 40 -12.68 6.83 -9.54
CA SER A 40 -13.60 5.91 -8.86
C SER A 40 -12.89 4.75 -8.14
N THR A 41 -11.57 4.62 -8.27
CA THR A 41 -10.82 3.55 -7.60
C THR A 41 -10.81 3.80 -6.09
N THR A 42 -11.16 2.78 -5.31
CA THR A 42 -11.09 2.81 -3.85
C THR A 42 -9.92 1.93 -3.39
N TRP A 43 -9.53 2.07 -2.12
CA TRP A 43 -8.52 1.18 -1.54
C TRP A 43 -8.93 -0.29 -1.59
N GLN A 44 -10.23 -0.60 -1.52
CA GLN A 44 -10.75 -1.97 -1.63
C GLN A 44 -10.54 -2.53 -3.03
N HIS A 45 -10.82 -1.74 -4.06
CA HIS A 45 -10.58 -2.12 -5.46
C HIS A 45 -9.10 -2.41 -5.70
N LEU A 46 -8.21 -1.49 -5.28
CA LEU A 46 -6.76 -1.66 -5.43
C LEU A 46 -6.24 -2.88 -4.65
N ARG A 47 -6.69 -3.06 -3.40
CA ARG A 47 -6.31 -4.23 -2.59
C ARG A 47 -6.77 -5.54 -3.23
N ALA A 48 -8.02 -5.61 -3.67
CA ALA A 48 -8.57 -6.81 -4.29
C ALA A 48 -7.85 -7.16 -5.58
N PHE A 49 -7.46 -6.15 -6.37
CA PHE A 49 -6.67 -6.35 -7.58
C PHE A 49 -5.29 -6.94 -7.26
N ALA A 50 -4.51 -6.32 -6.37
CA ALA A 50 -3.21 -6.87 -5.96
C ALA A 50 -3.31 -8.26 -5.27
N ALA A 51 -4.41 -8.51 -4.56
CA ALA A 51 -4.64 -9.77 -3.85
C ALA A 51 -4.88 -10.98 -4.78
N GLN A 52 -5.01 -10.78 -6.10
CA GLN A 52 -5.12 -11.87 -7.06
C GLN A 52 -3.84 -12.71 -7.16
N VAL A 53 -2.69 -12.15 -6.79
CA VAL A 53 -1.36 -12.78 -6.99
C VAL A 53 -0.57 -12.96 -5.70
N CYS A 54 -0.95 -12.31 -4.60
CA CYS A 54 -0.24 -12.39 -3.32
C CYS A 54 -1.09 -11.97 -2.11
N GLU A 55 -0.59 -12.20 -0.90
CA GLU A 55 -1.20 -11.64 0.31
C GLU A 55 -0.88 -10.14 0.44
N VAL A 56 -1.93 -9.32 0.56
CA VAL A 56 -1.81 -7.86 0.73
C VAL A 56 -2.02 -7.46 2.19
N ASP A 57 -0.98 -6.86 2.78
CA ASP A 57 -1.00 -6.32 4.14
C ASP A 57 -1.88 -5.07 4.21
N TYR A 58 -1.68 -4.11 3.29
CA TYR A 58 -2.42 -2.85 3.27
C TYR A 58 -2.50 -2.25 1.87
N ALA A 59 -3.52 -1.43 1.62
CA ALA A 59 -3.60 -0.59 0.43
C ALA A 59 -4.17 0.78 0.79
N SER A 60 -3.64 1.81 0.14
CA SER A 60 -4.14 3.18 0.25
C SER A 60 -4.41 3.74 -1.13
N VAL A 61 -5.46 4.55 -1.24
CA VAL A 61 -5.74 5.39 -2.42
C VAL A 61 -5.96 6.80 -1.90
N TYR A 62 -5.22 7.74 -2.46
CA TYR A 62 -5.30 9.16 -2.13
C TYR A 62 -5.55 9.99 -3.39
N ASN A 63 -6.27 11.10 -3.22
CA ASN A 63 -6.60 12.00 -4.31
C ASN A 63 -5.33 12.66 -4.90
N PRO A 64 -5.31 12.92 -6.22
CA PRO A 64 -6.41 12.66 -7.16
C PRO A 64 -6.47 11.24 -7.75
N THR A 65 -5.34 10.55 -7.98
CA THR A 65 -5.31 9.28 -8.74
C THR A 65 -4.11 8.38 -8.37
N ALA A 66 -3.69 8.42 -7.11
CA ALA A 66 -2.49 7.73 -6.65
C ALA A 66 -2.71 6.96 -5.35
N GLY A 67 -1.75 6.15 -4.96
CA GLY A 67 -1.89 5.25 -3.83
C GLY A 67 -0.62 4.47 -3.57
N PHE A 68 -0.72 3.47 -2.71
CA PHE A 68 0.28 2.43 -2.63
C PHE A 68 -0.35 1.10 -2.20
N VAL A 69 0.32 0.01 -2.53
CA VAL A 69 0.06 -1.31 -1.97
C VAL A 69 1.24 -1.69 -1.07
N ARG A 70 0.95 -2.27 0.09
CA ARG A 70 1.96 -2.78 1.02
C ARG A 70 1.85 -4.29 1.15
N VAL A 71 2.99 -4.95 1.06
CA VAL A 71 3.11 -6.42 1.14
C VAL A 71 4.29 -6.81 2.01
N LYS A 72 4.27 -8.03 2.52
CA LYS A 72 5.36 -8.61 3.30
C LYS A 72 6.16 -9.59 2.45
N GLY A 73 7.49 -9.48 2.50
CA GLY A 73 8.41 -10.37 1.82
C GLY A 73 8.63 -10.02 0.34
N TYR A 74 9.85 -10.31 -0.12
CA TYR A 74 10.30 -9.98 -1.47
C TYR A 74 9.51 -10.69 -2.57
N GLU A 75 9.14 -11.94 -2.35
CA GLU A 75 8.37 -12.72 -3.34
C GLU A 75 7.00 -12.09 -3.61
N ASN A 76 6.28 -11.70 -2.55
CA ASN A 76 5.00 -11.00 -2.70
C ASN A 76 5.19 -9.62 -3.34
N PHE A 77 6.28 -8.91 -3.02
CA PHE A 77 6.63 -7.65 -3.67
C PHE A 77 6.79 -7.81 -5.18
N ARG A 78 7.57 -8.79 -5.65
CA ARG A 78 7.74 -9.03 -7.09
C ARG A 78 6.42 -9.40 -7.77
N LYS A 79 5.66 -10.36 -7.22
CA LYS A 79 4.35 -10.74 -7.75
C LYS A 79 3.39 -9.56 -7.84
N ALA A 80 3.30 -8.76 -6.78
CA ALA A 80 2.43 -7.59 -6.72
C ALA A 80 2.88 -6.53 -7.73
N PHE A 81 4.17 -6.20 -7.80
CA PHE A 81 4.68 -5.20 -8.73
C PHE A 81 4.43 -5.60 -10.18
N ASP A 82 4.76 -6.83 -10.56
CA ASP A 82 4.59 -7.32 -11.93
C ASP A 82 3.10 -7.34 -12.35
N HIS A 83 2.17 -7.60 -11.41
CA HIS A 83 0.74 -7.56 -11.67
C HIS A 83 0.16 -6.14 -11.70
N LEU A 84 0.67 -5.25 -10.83
CA LEU A 84 0.23 -3.86 -10.75
C LEU A 84 0.75 -3.05 -11.95
N ASN A 85 2.02 -3.16 -12.30
CA ASN A 85 2.61 -2.32 -13.32
C ASN A 85 2.07 -2.66 -14.72
N GLY A 86 1.32 -1.74 -15.32
CA GLY A 86 0.62 -1.97 -16.58
C GLY A 86 -0.71 -2.73 -16.45
N GLY A 87 -1.04 -3.25 -15.26
CA GLY A 87 -2.31 -3.90 -14.99
C GLY A 87 -3.50 -2.95 -15.15
N VAL A 88 -4.61 -3.42 -15.71
CA VAL A 88 -5.78 -2.58 -16.00
C VAL A 88 -6.81 -2.69 -14.88
N LEU A 89 -7.02 -1.59 -14.15
CA LEU A 89 -8.06 -1.47 -13.13
C LEU A 89 -9.02 -0.34 -13.49
N HIS A 90 -10.32 -0.65 -13.57
CA HIS A 90 -11.37 0.31 -13.96
C HIS A 90 -11.04 1.06 -15.26
N GLY A 91 -10.53 0.33 -16.26
CA GLY A 91 -10.23 0.87 -17.60
C GLY A 91 -8.95 1.71 -17.68
N ARG A 92 -8.13 1.77 -16.63
CA ARG A 92 -6.85 2.48 -16.64
C ARG A 92 -5.70 1.54 -16.31
N ALA A 93 -4.60 1.66 -17.06
CA ALA A 93 -3.35 0.98 -16.75
C ALA A 93 -2.69 1.63 -15.53
N ILE A 94 -2.44 0.85 -14.49
CA ILE A 94 -1.77 1.30 -13.28
C ILE A 94 -0.28 1.53 -13.59
N MET A 95 0.29 2.63 -13.10
CA MET A 95 1.73 2.86 -13.13
C MET A 95 2.29 2.57 -11.74
N ALA A 96 3.07 1.51 -11.58
CA ALA A 96 3.65 1.13 -10.29
C ALA A 96 5.14 1.49 -10.23
N PHE A 97 5.65 1.72 -9.01
CA PHE A 97 7.05 2.03 -8.76
C PHE A 97 7.70 0.99 -7.83
N ASP A 98 8.84 0.44 -8.23
CA ASP A 98 9.58 -0.62 -7.52
C ASP A 98 10.76 -0.10 -6.68
N GLY A 99 10.98 1.21 -6.62
CA GLY A 99 12.16 1.78 -5.95
C GLY A 99 12.35 1.40 -4.48
N ASN A 100 11.27 1.02 -3.77
CA ASN A 100 11.39 0.52 -2.40
C ASN A 100 12.13 -0.83 -2.29
N GLU A 101 12.39 -1.50 -3.40
CA GLU A 101 13.28 -2.67 -3.43
C GLU A 101 14.69 -2.33 -2.97
N LYS A 102 15.20 -1.14 -3.33
CA LYS A 102 16.62 -0.78 -3.20
C LYS A 102 16.87 0.53 -2.46
N SER A 103 15.83 1.32 -2.21
CA SER A 103 15.96 2.65 -1.61
C SER A 103 14.83 2.95 -0.63
N SER A 104 15.08 3.86 0.31
CA SER A 104 14.00 4.47 1.06
C SER A 104 13.10 5.26 0.12
N ILE A 105 11.81 5.33 0.43
CA ILE A 105 10.85 6.09 -0.36
C ILE A 105 9.90 6.86 0.55
N TRP A 106 9.23 7.86 -0.01
CA TRP A 106 8.19 8.59 0.70
C TRP A 106 6.81 8.04 0.34
N VAL A 107 6.00 7.79 1.36
CA VAL A 107 4.60 7.35 1.22
C VAL A 107 3.68 8.16 2.11
N LYS A 108 2.41 8.25 1.73
CA LYS A 108 1.37 8.92 2.51
C LYS A 108 0.64 7.91 3.39
N LEU A 109 0.87 7.95 4.71
CA LEU A 109 0.27 7.04 5.67
C LEU A 109 -0.70 7.75 6.62
N ARG A 110 -1.75 7.04 7.01
CA ARG A 110 -2.61 7.50 8.10
C ARG A 110 -1.85 7.44 9.43
N PRO A 111 -2.09 8.35 10.39
CA PRO A 111 -1.38 8.34 11.66
C PRO A 111 -1.80 7.15 12.54
N ASP A 112 -2.97 6.57 12.24
CA ASP A 112 -3.48 5.38 12.92
C ASP A 112 -2.87 4.06 12.41
N ASP A 113 -2.17 4.08 11.27
CA ASP A 113 -1.47 2.90 10.73
C ASP A 113 -0.41 2.40 11.72
N TYR A 114 -0.39 1.09 11.94
CA TYR A 114 0.52 0.45 12.90
C TYR A 114 1.99 0.74 12.58
N HIS A 115 2.37 0.74 11.30
CA HIS A 115 3.73 0.99 10.88
C HIS A 115 4.06 2.49 10.96
N ALA A 116 3.12 3.37 10.60
CA ALA A 116 3.27 4.81 10.79
C ALA A 116 3.55 5.18 12.26
N LYS A 117 2.78 4.63 13.22
CA LYS A 117 3.01 4.84 14.66
C LYS A 117 4.39 4.41 15.12
N ARG A 118 4.92 3.31 14.55
CA ARG A 118 6.25 2.82 14.89
C ARG A 118 7.35 3.72 14.32
N ILE A 119 7.20 4.14 13.07
CA ILE A 119 8.15 5.05 12.42
C ILE A 119 8.21 6.38 13.19
N ALA A 120 7.06 6.94 13.58
CA ALA A 120 6.99 8.14 14.41
C ALA A 120 7.66 8.00 15.80
N GLN A 121 7.82 6.77 16.31
CA GLN A 121 8.53 6.47 17.55
C GLN A 121 10.04 6.17 17.32
N GLY A 122 10.57 6.40 16.12
CA GLY A 122 11.95 6.07 15.76
C GLY A 122 12.21 4.56 15.62
N LYS A 123 11.16 3.74 15.51
CA LYS A 123 11.29 2.28 15.34
C LYS A 123 11.16 1.93 13.87
N LYS A 124 12.05 1.05 13.39
CA LYS A 124 11.92 0.44 12.05
C LYS A 124 10.58 -0.31 11.95
N GLY A 125 9.91 -0.17 10.79
CA GLY A 125 8.74 -0.99 10.44
C GLY A 125 9.11 -2.48 10.57
N ARG A 126 8.18 -3.36 10.96
CA ARG A 126 8.46 -4.79 11.10
C ARG A 126 7.45 -5.60 10.34
N ALA A 127 7.87 -6.47 9.42
CA ALA A 127 7.01 -7.55 8.96
C ALA A 127 6.73 -8.47 10.15
N VAL A 128 5.52 -8.38 10.72
CA VAL A 128 5.05 -9.44 11.62
C VAL A 128 4.78 -10.64 10.73
N LEU A 129 5.67 -11.65 10.76
CA LEU A 129 5.43 -12.94 10.12
C LEU A 129 4.10 -13.47 10.65
N GLY A 130 3.12 -13.64 9.74
CA GLY A 130 1.93 -14.41 10.04
C GLY A 130 2.39 -15.80 10.46
N LYS A 131 1.91 -16.29 11.60
CA LYS A 131 2.16 -17.67 12.02
C LYS A 131 1.54 -18.59 10.98
N THR A 132 2.35 -19.51 10.45
CA THR A 132 1.94 -20.74 9.75
C THR A 132 0.92 -21.54 10.54
#